data_AF-S9SUS1-F1
#
_entry.id   AF-S9SUS1-F1
#
_cell.length_a   1.000
_cell.length_b   1.000
_cell.length_c   1.000
_cell.angle_alpha   90.00
_cell.angle_beta   90.00
_cell.angle_gamma   90.00
#
_symmetry.space_group_name_H-M   'P 1'
#
loop_
_entity.id
_entity.type
_entity.pdbx_description
1 polymer ?
#
loop_
_entity_poly.entity_id
_entity_poly.type
_entity_poly.pdbx_seq_one_letter_code
_entity_poly.pdbx_strand_id
1 'polypeptide(L)'
;MMQYNAEISTYEDKNVYFANSINSLKLIIKNTGSETWYAYDKVNPITVGCQYIKDEGFTVEGFRTKLPYNVGPGESVIVNANFDGRNLKKYTNIVFDLVHEQKSWFKHYGSKPLTINVLELEDRELSNQTEDIVVSCRNISKKFKAYPSQLMKFFEIASFNTYKTHSEHWALKDISFDVKKGETYGIIGFNGSGKSTLLSILAQTKSPSLGTFVVNGRIAALLELGAGFHPELTGRENVKYNSYLHGISSADIQMQMDSIKEFSGIGDYFDRPVKNYSSGMYVRLAFSLAIHVDPDVLIIDEALAVGDEVFQRKCYAKFEEFKAQGKTIILVTHDLNAVRTLCDRVSIIYDGNKIYEGTSNEVANYYQKMALTANLEVQAKQNQNDNKMRYGNGKGRIIKYQLQNSSIDEESIIYRTGESIRIKVEIEIKDKIALPVIGVIFKTINGVEVYGTNSKLLDCNIGEVYPNQKIYCEIMIPLYLNEGNYFISLGLSDQHTGETITVDRMVDVTFIRVISDVPCLGVANFNIGAEAKAYVH
;
A
#
# COMPACT_ATOMS: atom_id res chain seq x y z
N MET A 1 8.54 24.33 24.40
CA MET A 1 8.55 22.94 23.90
C MET A 1 9.70 22.82 22.91
N MET A 2 10.49 21.75 22.96
CA MET A 2 11.56 21.55 21.97
C MET A 2 10.93 21.28 20.59
N GLN A 3 11.41 21.97 19.53
CA GLN A 3 10.86 21.86 18.17
C GLN A 3 10.88 20.42 17.65
N TYR A 4 11.98 19.71 17.89
CA TYR A 4 12.18 18.32 17.53
C TYR A 4 12.48 17.54 18.81
N ASN A 5 11.73 16.47 19.10
CA ASN A 5 11.99 15.60 20.26
C ASN A 5 11.38 14.22 20.01
N ALA A 6 12.05 13.14 20.42
CA ALA A 6 11.59 11.77 20.20
C ALA A 6 11.73 10.86 21.42
N GLU A 7 10.80 9.92 21.52
CA GLU A 7 10.88 8.78 22.43
C GLU A 7 10.98 7.50 21.59
N ILE A 8 12.07 6.74 21.78
CA ILE A 8 12.33 5.51 21.05
C ILE A 8 12.19 4.33 22.02
N SER A 9 11.39 3.35 21.64
CA SER A 9 11.18 2.12 22.40
C SER A 9 11.16 0.91 21.47
N THR A 10 11.28 -0.29 22.04
CA THR A 10 11.12 -1.55 21.28
C THR A 10 9.64 -1.87 21.09
N TYR A 11 9.25 -2.36 19.91
CA TYR A 11 7.84 -2.66 19.59
C TYR A 11 7.27 -3.83 20.41
N GLU A 12 8.10 -4.80 20.80
CA GLU A 12 7.90 -5.91 21.76
C GLU A 12 9.29 -6.55 22.01
N ASP A 13 9.40 -7.62 22.84
CA ASP A 13 10.65 -8.27 23.34
C ASP A 13 11.90 -8.09 22.45
N LYS A 14 13.09 -7.92 23.07
CA LYS A 14 14.42 -7.67 22.48
C LYS A 14 14.97 -8.81 21.58
N ASN A 15 14.10 -9.47 20.85
CA ASN A 15 14.32 -10.61 19.99
C ASN A 15 14.95 -10.15 18.66
N VAL A 16 16.18 -10.57 18.40
CA VAL A 16 16.91 -10.27 17.17
C VAL A 16 17.18 -11.57 16.40
N TYR A 17 16.85 -11.58 15.11
CA TYR A 17 17.24 -12.68 14.23
C TYR A 17 18.67 -12.47 13.75
N PHE A 18 19.62 -13.29 14.20
CA PHE A 18 20.99 -13.29 13.70
C PHE A 18 21.11 -14.17 12.46
N ALA A 19 20.53 -13.74 11.33
CA ALA A 19 20.49 -14.57 10.12
C ALA A 19 21.74 -14.44 9.21
N ASN A 20 22.53 -13.37 9.35
CA ASN A 20 23.89 -13.12 8.81
C ASN A 20 24.17 -11.59 8.90
N SER A 21 25.04 -11.02 8.07
CA SER A 21 25.71 -9.73 8.31
C SER A 21 24.88 -8.48 8.61
N ILE A 22 23.60 -8.46 8.27
CA ILE A 22 22.72 -7.30 8.53
C ILE A 22 21.48 -7.85 9.24
N ASN A 23 21.23 -7.34 10.44
CA ASN A 23 20.08 -7.66 11.26
C ASN A 23 19.12 -6.46 11.30
N SER A 24 17.88 -6.68 11.71
CA SER A 24 16.88 -5.62 11.86
C SER A 24 16.20 -5.70 13.21
N LEU A 25 15.88 -4.54 13.79
CA LEU A 25 15.14 -4.42 15.04
C LEU A 25 13.92 -3.52 14.83
N LYS A 26 12.74 -3.96 15.31
CA LYS A 26 11.51 -3.16 15.28
C LYS A 26 11.52 -2.13 16.41
N LEU A 27 11.54 -0.85 16.03
CA LEU A 27 11.49 0.28 16.95
C LEU A 27 10.17 1.02 16.81
N ILE A 28 9.57 1.42 17.93
CA ILE A 28 8.54 2.45 17.98
C ILE A 28 9.22 3.78 18.25
N ILE A 29 9.00 4.75 17.38
CA ILE A 29 9.53 6.11 17.52
C ILE A 29 8.35 7.06 17.61
N LYS A 30 8.19 7.70 18.76
CA LYS A 30 7.16 8.69 19.00
C LYS A 30 7.70 10.09 18.87
N ASN A 31 7.06 10.92 18.04
CA ASN A 31 7.34 12.35 17.96
C ASN A 31 6.72 13.05 19.17
N THR A 32 7.57 13.57 20.04
CA THR A 32 7.19 14.34 21.23
C THR A 32 7.52 15.84 21.07
N GLY A 33 7.99 16.24 19.88
CA GLY A 33 8.23 17.63 19.51
C GLY A 33 6.97 18.31 18.97
N SER A 34 7.12 19.58 18.57
CA SER A 34 6.04 20.40 18.01
C SER A 34 6.02 20.43 16.48
N GLU A 35 7.08 19.97 15.82
CA GLU A 35 7.20 19.96 14.35
C GLU A 35 6.93 18.58 13.75
N THR A 36 6.44 18.57 12.50
CA THR A 36 6.31 17.34 11.70
C THR A 36 7.68 16.91 11.19
N TRP A 37 8.00 15.62 11.32
CA TRP A 37 9.22 15.05 10.77
C TRP A 37 9.05 14.67 9.32
N TYR A 38 9.95 15.17 8.46
CA TYR A 38 9.93 14.85 7.04
C TYR A 38 10.91 13.72 6.73
N ALA A 39 10.37 12.52 6.45
CA ALA A 39 11.13 11.29 6.22
C ALA A 39 11.98 11.30 4.93
N TYR A 40 11.55 12.11 3.97
CA TYR A 40 12.09 12.14 2.61
C TYR A 40 12.46 13.56 2.15
N ASP A 41 12.70 14.47 3.10
CA ASP A 41 13.27 15.78 2.79
C ASP A 41 14.54 15.62 1.93
N LYS A 42 14.66 16.43 0.87
CA LYS A 42 15.76 16.35 -0.09
C LYS A 42 17.10 16.83 0.47
N VAL A 43 17.04 17.77 1.42
CA VAL A 43 18.21 18.40 2.02
C VAL A 43 18.59 17.63 3.27
N ASN A 44 17.63 17.41 4.18
CA ASN A 44 17.87 16.85 5.50
C ASN A 44 16.76 15.87 5.94
N PRO A 45 16.68 14.66 5.38
CA PRO A 45 15.67 13.69 5.78
C PRO A 45 15.91 13.26 7.22
N ILE A 46 14.83 13.12 8.00
CA ILE A 46 14.91 12.51 9.33
C ILE A 46 15.00 10.99 9.14
N THR A 47 16.05 10.40 9.70
CA THR A 47 16.34 8.95 9.63
C THR A 47 16.62 8.40 11.02
N VAL A 48 16.51 7.09 11.19
CA VAL A 48 16.94 6.37 12.39
C VAL A 48 18.38 5.91 12.17
N GLY A 49 19.32 6.45 12.92
CA GLY A 49 20.71 5.97 12.94
C GLY A 49 20.90 4.93 14.04
N CYS A 50 21.84 4.02 13.82
CA CYS A 50 22.41 3.21 14.90
C CYS A 50 23.87 3.58 15.14
N GLN A 51 24.30 3.54 16.39
CA GLN A 51 25.69 3.70 16.82
C GLN A 51 26.09 2.52 17.70
N TYR A 52 27.31 2.02 17.51
CA TYR A 52 27.89 0.96 18.35
C TYR A 52 28.83 1.59 19.38
N ILE A 53 28.65 1.23 20.65
CA ILE A 53 29.48 1.70 21.76
C ILE A 53 30.43 0.58 22.18
N LYS A 54 31.72 0.90 22.30
CA LYS A 54 32.74 0.05 22.91
C LYS A 54 33.06 0.51 24.34
N ASP A 55 33.58 -0.38 25.19
CA ASP A 55 33.82 -0.18 26.63
C ASP A 55 34.62 1.09 27.02
N GLU A 56 35.30 1.75 26.08
CA GLU A 56 36.07 2.98 26.28
C GLU A 56 35.39 4.25 25.73
N GLY A 57 34.09 4.22 25.43
CA GLY A 57 33.34 5.38 24.95
C GLY A 57 33.56 5.72 23.47
N PHE A 58 34.30 4.88 22.73
CA PHE A 58 34.39 4.96 21.28
C PHE A 58 33.06 4.59 20.63
N THR A 59 32.52 5.51 19.82
CA THR A 59 31.28 5.34 19.05
C THR A 59 31.60 5.09 17.58
N VAL A 60 31.08 4.00 17.01
CA VAL A 60 31.13 3.74 15.56
C VAL A 60 29.75 3.96 14.97
N GLU A 61 29.64 4.75 13.91
CA GLU A 61 28.37 4.99 13.23
C GLU A 61 27.97 3.77 12.39
N GLY A 62 26.71 3.37 12.48
CA GLY A 62 26.13 2.23 11.78
C GLY A 62 25.21 2.62 10.62
N PHE A 63 24.25 1.74 10.31
CA PHE A 63 23.29 2.00 9.25
C PHE A 63 22.32 3.11 9.64
N ARG A 64 21.85 3.83 8.61
CA ARG A 64 20.75 4.78 8.72
C ARG A 64 19.54 4.20 8.00
N THR A 65 18.43 4.13 8.71
CA THR A 65 17.14 3.64 8.21
C THR A 65 16.21 4.82 8.01
N LYS A 66 15.68 5.00 6.80
CA LYS A 66 14.70 6.07 6.56
C LYS A 66 13.42 5.81 7.34
N LEU A 67 12.80 6.89 7.81
CA LEU A 67 11.43 6.82 8.26
C LEU A 67 10.52 6.43 7.07
N PRO A 68 9.45 5.67 7.31
CA PRO A 68 8.55 5.20 6.26
C PRO A 68 7.58 6.28 5.75
N TYR A 69 7.29 7.30 6.56
CA TYR A 69 6.39 8.40 6.26
C TYR A 69 6.67 9.58 7.19
N ASN A 70 6.09 10.74 6.86
CA ASN A 70 6.22 11.94 7.70
C ASN A 70 5.48 11.75 9.03
N VAL A 71 6.13 12.07 10.15
CA VAL A 71 5.60 11.80 11.50
C VAL A 71 5.21 13.10 12.18
N GLY A 72 3.91 13.32 12.36
CA GLY A 72 3.39 14.53 13.01
C GLY A 72 3.65 14.58 14.52
N PRO A 73 3.48 15.74 15.18
CA PRO A 73 3.53 15.86 16.64
C PRO A 73 2.59 14.87 17.34
N GLY A 74 3.10 14.15 18.35
CA GLY A 74 2.38 13.13 19.11
C GLY A 74 2.26 11.76 18.44
N GLU A 75 2.61 11.65 17.16
CA GLU A 75 2.46 10.42 16.38
C GLU A 75 3.61 9.43 16.65
N SER A 76 3.31 8.14 16.57
CA SER A 76 4.31 7.07 16.64
C SER A 76 4.46 6.38 15.29
N VAL A 77 5.69 6.05 14.93
CA VAL A 77 6.04 5.30 13.73
C VAL A 77 6.82 4.06 14.10
N ILE A 78 6.54 2.95 13.40
CA ILE A 78 7.30 1.72 13.56
C ILE A 78 8.35 1.68 12.47
N VAL A 79 9.59 1.42 12.85
CA VAL A 79 10.74 1.38 11.94
C VAL A 79 11.51 0.09 12.16
N ASN A 80 11.76 -0.65 11.08
CA ASN A 80 12.69 -1.78 11.08
C ASN A 80 14.11 -1.24 10.92
N ALA A 81 14.75 -0.89 12.04
CA ALA A 81 16.09 -0.33 12.05
C ALA A 81 17.14 -1.40 11.78
N ASN A 82 17.88 -1.26 10.69
CA ASN A 82 18.94 -2.20 10.31
C ASN A 82 20.24 -1.93 11.08
N PHE A 83 21.01 -2.96 11.41
CA PHE A 83 22.33 -2.90 12.04
C PHE A 83 23.23 -4.06 11.56
N ASP A 84 24.55 -3.91 11.62
CA ASP A 84 25.52 -4.92 11.17
C ASP A 84 25.78 -5.95 12.28
N GLY A 85 25.54 -7.21 11.95
CA GLY A 85 25.69 -8.36 12.84
C GLY A 85 27.11 -8.90 12.99
N ARG A 86 28.00 -8.65 12.02
CA ARG A 86 29.28 -9.39 11.86
C ARG A 86 30.30 -9.15 12.95
N ASN A 87 30.13 -8.11 13.77
CA ASN A 87 31.09 -7.70 14.80
C ASN A 87 30.42 -7.29 16.13
N LEU A 88 29.16 -7.68 16.38
CA LEU A 88 28.42 -7.27 17.57
C LEU A 88 29.12 -7.60 18.89
N LYS A 89 29.80 -8.76 18.96
CA LYS A 89 30.59 -9.18 20.14
C LYS A 89 31.75 -8.25 20.52
N LYS A 90 32.13 -7.29 19.66
CA LYS A 90 33.18 -6.30 19.94
C LYS A 90 32.65 -5.03 20.62
N TYR A 91 31.33 -4.93 20.78
CA TYR A 91 30.64 -3.75 21.30
C TYR A 91 29.80 -4.13 22.51
N THR A 92 29.65 -3.19 23.44
CA THR A 92 28.88 -3.37 24.67
C THR A 92 27.41 -3.05 24.45
N ASN A 93 27.13 -1.98 23.68
CA ASN A 93 25.78 -1.51 23.42
C ASN A 93 25.58 -1.09 21.97
N ILE A 94 24.34 -1.21 21.50
CA ILE A 94 23.83 -0.55 20.29
C ILE A 94 22.90 0.56 20.76
N VAL A 95 23.05 1.76 20.19
CA VAL A 95 22.18 2.89 20.48
C VAL A 95 21.47 3.33 19.22
N PHE A 96 20.15 3.41 19.28
CA PHE A 96 19.30 3.93 18.21
C PHE A 96 18.83 5.34 18.55
N ASP A 97 18.98 6.25 17.59
CA ASP A 97 18.58 7.65 17.71
C ASP A 97 18.16 8.20 16.35
N LEU A 98 17.48 9.33 16.34
CA LEU A 98 17.16 10.03 15.09
C LEU A 98 18.36 10.85 14.61
N VAL A 99 18.50 10.96 13.29
CA VAL A 99 19.55 11.70 12.60
C VAL A 99 18.90 12.70 11.67
N HIS A 100 19.31 13.97 11.78
CA HIS A 100 18.90 15.08 10.92
C HIS A 100 20.15 15.92 10.59
N GLU A 101 20.28 16.47 9.37
CA GLU A 101 21.47 17.25 8.97
C GLU A 101 22.81 16.50 9.09
N GLN A 102 22.80 15.17 8.94
CA GLN A 102 23.95 14.29 9.21
C GLN A 102 24.52 14.38 10.64
N LYS A 103 23.82 15.05 11.56
CA LYS A 103 24.12 15.06 12.99
C LYS A 103 23.11 14.14 13.68
N SER A 104 23.62 13.19 14.45
CA SER A 104 22.76 12.40 15.33
C SER A 104 22.17 13.31 16.40
N TRP A 105 20.91 13.09 16.78
CA TRP A 105 20.22 13.90 17.78
C TRP A 105 20.83 13.83 19.18
N PHE A 106 21.80 12.93 19.41
CA PHE A 106 22.67 12.91 20.58
C PHE A 106 23.09 14.32 20.98
N LYS A 107 22.50 14.78 22.09
CA LYS A 107 22.79 16.02 22.82
C LYS A 107 22.15 17.33 22.33
N HIS A 108 21.54 17.41 21.14
CA HIS A 108 21.12 18.72 20.59
C HIS A 108 19.61 19.00 20.63
N TYR A 109 18.76 17.95 20.60
CA TYR A 109 17.30 18.13 20.47
C TYR A 109 16.49 17.38 21.55
N GLY A 110 17.12 16.89 22.62
CA GLY A 110 16.41 16.33 23.78
C GLY A 110 15.75 14.96 23.60
N SER A 111 16.03 14.24 22.50
CA SER A 111 15.55 12.87 22.29
C SER A 111 16.04 11.92 23.39
N LYS A 112 15.21 10.90 23.68
CA LYS A 112 15.58 9.76 24.53
C LYS A 112 16.03 8.61 23.63
N PRO A 113 17.35 8.44 23.37
CA PRO A 113 17.84 7.36 22.54
C PRO A 113 17.60 6.00 23.21
N LEU A 114 17.37 4.98 22.40
CA LEU A 114 17.21 3.61 22.89
C LEU A 114 18.56 2.92 22.91
N THR A 115 19.04 2.56 24.10
CA THR A 115 20.26 1.76 24.28
C THR A 115 19.89 0.31 24.54
N ILE A 116 20.51 -0.61 23.79
CA ILE A 116 20.30 -2.05 23.92
C ILE A 116 21.65 -2.69 24.18
N ASN A 117 21.73 -3.49 25.25
CA ASN A 117 22.94 -4.25 25.53
C ASN A 117 23.03 -5.41 24.54
N VAL A 118 24.20 -5.62 23.94
CA VAL A 118 24.40 -6.69 22.96
C VAL A 118 24.14 -8.08 23.57
N LEU A 119 24.35 -8.25 24.88
CA LEU A 119 24.10 -9.50 25.61
C LEU A 119 22.60 -9.79 25.83
N GLU A 120 21.73 -8.79 25.73
CA GLU A 120 20.27 -8.96 25.85
C GLU A 120 19.62 -9.36 24.52
N LEU A 121 20.39 -9.40 23.43
CA LEU A 121 19.90 -9.85 22.14
C LEU A 121 19.90 -11.38 22.14
N GLU A 122 18.75 -11.98 22.42
CA GLU A 122 18.59 -13.43 22.36
C GLU A 122 18.69 -13.94 20.93
N ASP A 123 19.53 -14.96 20.73
CA ASP A 123 19.62 -15.72 19.49
C ASP A 123 18.41 -16.67 19.42
N ARG A 124 17.53 -16.47 18.44
CA ARG A 124 16.50 -17.48 18.14
C ARG A 124 17.18 -18.70 17.52
N GLU A 125 17.67 -19.63 18.35
CA GLU A 125 17.62 -21.03 17.96
C GLU A 125 16.14 -21.47 18.00
N LEU A 126 15.66 -22.02 16.88
CA LEU A 126 14.29 -22.49 16.71
C LEU A 126 13.94 -23.50 17.81
N SER A 127 13.30 -23.03 18.88
CA SER A 127 12.56 -23.89 19.81
C SER A 127 11.08 -23.87 19.41
N ASN A 128 10.67 -24.99 18.79
CA ASN A 128 9.31 -25.56 18.81
C ASN A 128 8.12 -24.72 18.29
N GLN A 129 8.18 -24.21 17.05
CA GLN A 129 6.98 -23.80 16.28
C GLN A 129 7.03 -24.21 14.80
N THR A 130 7.67 -25.33 14.48
CA THR A 130 7.86 -25.80 13.09
C THR A 130 6.67 -26.56 12.50
N GLU A 131 5.70 -27.01 13.30
CA GLU A 131 4.68 -27.96 12.79
C GLU A 131 3.60 -27.32 11.91
N ASP A 132 3.38 -25.99 11.97
CA ASP A 132 2.28 -25.33 11.26
C ASP A 132 2.71 -24.44 10.07
N ILE A 133 4.01 -24.37 9.73
CA ILE A 133 4.48 -23.51 8.63
C ILE A 133 4.31 -24.24 7.29
N VAL A 134 3.50 -23.66 6.40
CA VAL A 134 3.23 -24.20 5.06
C VAL A 134 4.10 -23.54 4.00
N VAL A 135 4.42 -22.25 4.17
CA VAL A 135 5.31 -21.52 3.27
C VAL A 135 6.40 -20.81 4.09
N SER A 136 7.66 -21.00 3.70
CA SER A 136 8.81 -20.36 4.34
C SER A 136 9.71 -19.71 3.27
N CYS A 137 9.84 -18.39 3.34
CA CYS A 137 10.80 -17.60 2.59
C CYS A 137 11.93 -17.14 3.50
N ARG A 138 13.17 -17.45 3.14
CA ARG A 138 14.38 -17.02 3.88
C ARG A 138 15.33 -16.28 2.95
N ASN A 139 15.54 -15.01 3.25
CA ASN A 139 16.50 -14.11 2.61
C ASN A 139 16.39 -14.06 1.08
N ILE A 140 15.16 -14.16 0.56
CA ILE A 140 14.89 -14.20 -0.88
C ILE A 140 15.34 -12.89 -1.51
N SER A 141 16.32 -12.99 -2.40
CA SER A 141 16.82 -11.87 -3.17
C SER A 141 16.84 -12.22 -4.65
N LYS A 142 16.47 -11.27 -5.51
CA LYS A 142 16.44 -11.45 -6.95
C LYS A 142 17.10 -10.30 -7.67
N LYS A 143 18.07 -10.66 -8.50
CA LYS A 143 18.87 -9.74 -9.30
C LYS A 143 18.61 -9.99 -10.78
N PHE A 144 18.39 -8.92 -11.53
CA PHE A 144 18.26 -8.93 -12.98
C PHE A 144 19.43 -8.22 -13.63
N LYS A 145 19.83 -8.74 -14.79
CA LYS A 145 20.81 -8.09 -15.67
C LYS A 145 20.03 -7.26 -16.69
N ALA A 146 20.21 -5.94 -16.67
CA ALA A 146 19.65 -5.02 -17.63
C ALA A 146 20.71 -4.71 -18.70
N TYR A 147 20.44 -5.10 -19.94
CA TYR A 147 21.33 -4.84 -21.07
C TYR A 147 20.82 -3.64 -21.87
N PRO A 148 21.69 -2.69 -22.26
CA PRO A 148 21.29 -1.55 -23.09
C PRO A 148 20.73 -1.96 -24.46
N SER A 149 21.19 -3.09 -25.00
CA SER A 149 20.71 -3.67 -26.26
C SER A 149 20.98 -5.17 -26.32
N GLN A 150 20.29 -5.89 -27.21
CA GLN A 150 20.53 -7.33 -27.41
C GLN A 150 21.94 -7.62 -27.97
N LEU A 151 22.52 -6.71 -28.77
CA LEU A 151 23.89 -6.83 -29.26
C LEU A 151 24.90 -6.80 -28.12
N MET A 152 24.71 -5.95 -27.12
CA MET A 152 25.60 -5.87 -25.96
C MET A 152 25.57 -7.14 -25.12
N LYS A 153 24.41 -7.80 -25.03
CA LYS A 153 24.30 -9.14 -24.44
C LYS A 153 25.12 -10.17 -25.21
N PHE A 154 25.07 -10.14 -26.54
CA PHE A 154 25.88 -11.04 -27.38
C PHE A 154 27.38 -10.76 -27.22
N PHE A 155 27.81 -9.50 -27.21
CA PHE A 155 29.21 -9.12 -26.96
C PHE A 155 29.72 -9.56 -25.59
N GLU A 156 28.92 -9.46 -24.53
CA GLU A 156 29.28 -9.98 -23.21
C GLU A 156 29.46 -11.50 -23.21
N ILE A 157 28.58 -12.23 -23.90
CA ILE A 157 28.69 -13.69 -24.04
C ILE A 157 29.92 -14.06 -24.89
N ALA A 158 30.12 -13.40 -26.03
CA ALA A 158 31.23 -13.65 -26.96
C ALA A 158 32.60 -13.27 -26.38
N SER A 159 32.63 -12.29 -25.47
CA SER A 159 33.83 -11.93 -24.71
C SER A 159 34.07 -12.82 -23.48
N PHE A 160 33.38 -13.96 -23.37
CA PHE A 160 33.47 -14.88 -22.23
C PHE A 160 33.26 -14.16 -20.88
N ASN A 161 32.29 -13.24 -20.79
CA ASN A 161 32.01 -12.41 -19.61
C ASN A 161 33.18 -11.51 -19.14
N THR A 162 34.21 -11.31 -19.96
CA THR A 162 35.35 -10.44 -19.61
C THR A 162 34.92 -8.97 -19.53
N TYR A 163 33.99 -8.56 -20.41
CA TYR A 163 33.41 -7.22 -20.40
C TYR A 163 31.93 -7.30 -20.01
N LYS A 164 31.61 -6.84 -18.79
CA LYS A 164 30.23 -6.73 -18.32
C LYS A 164 29.59 -5.50 -18.96
N THR A 165 28.63 -5.74 -19.85
CA THR A 165 27.87 -4.71 -20.57
C THR A 165 26.48 -4.51 -19.99
N HIS A 166 26.07 -5.32 -19.03
CA HIS A 166 24.83 -5.13 -18.27
C HIS A 166 25.02 -4.25 -17.03
N SER A 167 23.97 -3.51 -16.69
CA SER A 167 23.77 -3.02 -15.34
C SER A 167 23.00 -4.05 -14.52
N GLU A 168 23.21 -4.02 -13.22
CA GLU A 168 22.57 -4.93 -12.29
C GLU A 168 21.45 -4.23 -11.54
N HIS A 169 20.25 -4.79 -11.58
CA HIS A 169 19.09 -4.26 -10.88
C HIS A 169 18.55 -5.29 -9.90
N TRP A 170 18.47 -4.90 -8.63
CA TRP A 170 17.90 -5.74 -7.58
C TRP A 170 16.40 -5.50 -7.49
N ALA A 171 15.61 -6.48 -7.91
CA ALA A 171 14.15 -6.42 -7.81
C ALA A 171 13.65 -6.84 -6.42
N LEU A 172 14.40 -7.71 -5.74
CA LEU A 172 14.12 -8.13 -4.35
C LEU A 172 15.43 -8.23 -3.59
N LYS A 173 15.42 -7.82 -2.32
CA LYS A 173 16.54 -7.86 -1.39
C LYS A 173 16.03 -8.36 -0.05
N ASP A 174 16.59 -9.50 0.37
CA ASP A 174 16.46 -10.05 1.71
C ASP A 174 15.00 -10.19 2.22
N ILE A 175 14.12 -10.72 1.38
CA ILE A 175 12.73 -10.96 1.77
C ILE A 175 12.62 -12.25 2.57
N SER A 176 12.20 -12.12 3.84
CA SER A 176 11.97 -13.26 4.74
C SER A 176 10.58 -13.18 5.37
N PHE A 177 9.79 -14.26 5.30
CA PHE A 177 8.51 -14.40 6.00
C PHE A 177 8.08 -15.86 6.00
N ASP A 178 7.24 -16.22 6.96
CA ASP A 178 6.61 -17.54 7.07
C ASP A 178 5.10 -17.37 6.99
N VAL A 179 4.38 -18.36 6.44
CA VAL A 179 2.91 -18.41 6.40
C VAL A 179 2.43 -19.71 7.03
N LYS A 180 1.49 -19.59 7.97
CA LYS A 180 0.93 -20.72 8.70
C LYS A 180 -0.20 -21.40 7.90
N LYS A 181 -0.48 -22.66 8.26
CA LYS A 181 -1.62 -23.40 7.72
C LYS A 181 -2.93 -22.68 8.04
N GLY A 182 -3.80 -22.49 7.04
CA GLY A 182 -5.08 -21.81 7.18
C GLY A 182 -5.01 -20.29 7.35
N GLU A 183 -3.82 -19.69 7.32
CA GLU A 183 -3.63 -18.23 7.36
C GLU A 183 -3.86 -17.63 5.97
N THR A 184 -4.57 -16.51 5.89
CA THR A 184 -4.56 -15.63 4.72
C THR A 184 -3.50 -14.55 4.89
N TYR A 185 -2.41 -14.67 4.13
CA TYR A 185 -1.26 -13.78 4.19
C TYR A 185 -1.24 -12.79 3.02
N GLY A 186 -1.25 -11.51 3.31
CA GLY A 186 -1.22 -10.44 2.32
C GLY A 186 0.18 -9.94 2.00
N ILE A 187 0.41 -9.56 0.74
CA ILE A 187 1.60 -8.84 0.28
C ILE A 187 1.13 -7.60 -0.47
N ILE A 188 1.42 -6.42 0.10
CA ILE A 188 1.05 -5.11 -0.46
C ILE A 188 2.29 -4.28 -0.81
N GLY A 189 2.16 -3.34 -1.74
CA GLY A 189 3.26 -2.47 -2.16
C GLY A 189 2.90 -1.66 -3.40
N PHE A 190 3.66 -0.60 -3.68
CA PHE A 190 3.45 0.20 -4.89
C PHE A 190 3.83 -0.55 -6.18
N ASN A 191 3.46 0.01 -7.32
CA ASN A 191 3.94 -0.50 -8.61
C ASN A 191 5.46 -0.41 -8.69
N GLY A 192 6.09 -1.47 -9.20
CA GLY A 192 7.54 -1.57 -9.26
C GLY A 192 8.23 -1.95 -7.93
N SER A 193 7.49 -2.21 -6.84
CA SER A 193 8.12 -2.57 -5.56
C SER A 193 8.72 -3.98 -5.50
N GLY A 194 8.49 -4.82 -6.52
CA GLY A 194 9.00 -6.19 -6.58
C GLY A 194 7.96 -7.29 -6.37
N LYS A 195 6.69 -6.95 -6.06
CA LYS A 195 5.58 -7.91 -5.85
C LYS A 195 5.51 -9.00 -6.92
N SER A 196 5.41 -8.63 -8.20
CA SER A 196 5.30 -9.61 -9.31
C SER A 196 6.54 -10.51 -9.43
N THR A 197 7.72 -10.02 -9.03
CA THR A 197 8.94 -10.84 -8.99
C THR A 197 8.88 -11.85 -7.85
N LEU A 198 8.46 -11.42 -6.66
CA LEU A 198 8.30 -12.32 -5.51
C LEU A 198 7.25 -13.37 -5.83
N LEU A 199 6.16 -12.93 -6.43
CA LEU A 199 5.04 -13.74 -6.84
C LEU A 199 5.44 -14.81 -7.88
N SER A 200 6.29 -14.48 -8.86
CA SER A 200 6.89 -15.47 -9.77
C SER A 200 7.76 -16.51 -9.03
N ILE A 201 8.43 -16.11 -7.93
CA ILE A 201 9.24 -17.02 -7.11
C ILE A 201 8.34 -17.95 -6.31
N LEU A 202 7.29 -17.41 -5.67
CA LEU A 202 6.31 -18.19 -4.92
C LEU A 202 5.57 -19.18 -5.83
N ALA A 203 5.24 -18.77 -7.06
CA ALA A 203 4.64 -19.62 -8.08
C ALA A 203 5.62 -20.64 -8.71
N GLN A 204 6.89 -20.65 -8.29
CA GLN A 204 7.95 -21.53 -8.81
C GLN A 204 8.28 -21.36 -10.31
N THR A 205 7.84 -20.27 -10.93
CA THR A 205 8.15 -19.96 -12.34
C THR A 205 9.50 -19.27 -12.50
N LYS A 206 10.06 -18.74 -11.40
CA LYS A 206 11.42 -18.17 -11.33
C LYS A 206 12.13 -18.61 -10.07
N SER A 207 13.39 -19.01 -10.19
CA SER A 207 14.25 -19.25 -9.02
C SER A 207 14.79 -17.94 -8.43
N PRO A 208 14.97 -17.83 -7.10
CA PRO A 208 15.66 -16.70 -6.49
C PRO A 208 17.14 -16.65 -6.90
N SER A 209 17.78 -15.48 -6.81
CA SER A 209 19.23 -15.36 -7.00
C SER A 209 20.00 -15.74 -5.73
N LEU A 210 19.44 -15.44 -4.56
CA LEU A 210 19.94 -15.80 -3.23
C LEU A 210 18.74 -16.12 -2.32
N GLY A 211 18.99 -16.89 -1.25
CA GLY A 211 17.97 -17.29 -0.30
C GLY A 211 17.29 -18.61 -0.65
N THR A 212 16.36 -19.04 0.20
CA THR A 212 15.65 -20.31 0.07
C THR A 212 14.14 -20.12 0.20
N PHE A 213 13.40 -20.85 -0.63
CA PHE A 213 11.94 -20.90 -0.62
C PHE A 213 11.52 -22.35 -0.47
N VAL A 214 10.69 -22.64 0.53
CA VAL A 214 10.15 -23.97 0.82
C VAL A 214 8.64 -23.86 0.95
N VAL A 215 7.92 -24.80 0.35
CA VAL A 215 6.48 -24.95 0.47
C VAL A 215 6.13 -26.41 0.79
N ASN A 216 5.26 -26.61 1.76
CA ASN A 216 4.77 -27.92 2.20
C ASN A 216 3.35 -28.14 1.68
N GLY A 217 3.22 -28.68 0.47
CA GLY A 217 1.92 -28.97 -0.15
C GLY A 217 1.85 -28.51 -1.60
N ARG A 218 0.66 -28.66 -2.21
CA ARG A 218 0.40 -28.22 -3.58
C ARG A 218 0.09 -26.73 -3.61
N ILE A 219 0.89 -25.99 -4.39
CA ILE A 219 0.67 -24.57 -4.63
C ILE A 219 -0.03 -24.36 -5.96
N ALA A 220 -1.07 -23.55 -5.97
CA ALA A 220 -1.73 -23.07 -7.19
C ALA A 220 -1.63 -21.55 -7.23
N ALA A 221 -1.20 -20.99 -8.35
CA ALA A 221 -1.09 -19.55 -8.52
C ALA A 221 -1.95 -19.06 -9.68
N LEU A 222 -2.80 -18.06 -9.42
CA LEU A 222 -3.72 -17.46 -10.40
C LEU A 222 -3.03 -16.48 -11.37
N LEU A 223 -1.71 -16.51 -11.45
CA LEU A 223 -0.89 -15.63 -12.31
C LEU A 223 -0.87 -16.07 -13.76
N GLU A 224 -0.94 -17.38 -13.95
CA GLU A 224 -0.82 -18.04 -15.24
C GLU A 224 -2.18 -18.63 -15.62
N LEU A 225 -3.25 -17.88 -15.36
CA LEU A 225 -4.61 -18.28 -15.69
C LEU A 225 -4.71 -18.59 -17.18
N GLY A 226 -4.91 -19.87 -17.48
CA GLY A 226 -5.03 -20.39 -18.85
C GLY A 226 -3.70 -20.78 -19.49
N ALA A 227 -2.57 -20.70 -18.79
CA ALA A 227 -1.33 -21.29 -19.26
C ALA A 227 -1.54 -22.80 -19.48
N GLY A 228 -1.25 -23.24 -20.71
CA GLY A 228 -1.54 -24.61 -21.14
C GLY A 228 -2.94 -24.82 -21.74
N PHE A 229 -3.76 -23.77 -21.91
CA PHE A 229 -4.93 -23.86 -22.78
C PHE A 229 -4.51 -23.89 -24.24
N HIS A 230 -5.04 -24.85 -24.98
CA HIS A 230 -4.87 -25.02 -26.40
C HIS A 230 -6.03 -24.33 -27.16
N PRO A 231 -5.76 -23.36 -28.06
CA PRO A 231 -6.81 -22.57 -28.73
C PRO A 231 -7.79 -23.38 -29.57
N GLU A 232 -7.32 -24.49 -30.16
CA GLU A 232 -8.14 -25.37 -31.00
C GLU A 232 -9.04 -26.33 -30.19
N LEU A 233 -8.74 -26.54 -28.91
CA LEU A 233 -9.53 -27.41 -28.05
C LEU A 233 -10.73 -26.65 -27.48
N THR A 234 -11.81 -27.36 -27.21
CA THR A 234 -12.98 -26.83 -26.49
C THR A 234 -12.64 -26.47 -25.04
N GLY A 235 -13.48 -25.69 -24.38
CA GLY A 235 -13.32 -25.40 -22.95
C GLY A 235 -13.27 -26.68 -22.10
N ARG A 236 -14.16 -27.64 -22.38
CA ARG A 236 -14.17 -28.96 -21.73
C ARG A 236 -12.86 -29.72 -21.90
N GLU A 237 -12.35 -29.79 -23.12
CA GLU A 237 -11.09 -30.48 -23.42
C GLU A 237 -9.90 -29.78 -22.77
N ASN A 238 -9.91 -28.44 -22.74
CA ASN A 238 -8.91 -27.66 -22.03
C ASN A 238 -8.92 -27.89 -20.53
N VAL A 239 -10.09 -27.94 -19.89
CA VAL A 239 -10.24 -28.27 -18.47
C VAL A 239 -9.63 -29.64 -18.17
N LYS A 240 -9.95 -30.64 -18.99
CA LYS A 240 -9.42 -32.00 -18.84
C LYS A 240 -7.91 -32.09 -19.11
N TYR A 241 -7.42 -31.40 -20.13
CA TYR A 241 -6.00 -31.39 -20.46
C TYR A 241 -5.17 -30.73 -19.36
N ASN A 242 -5.64 -29.58 -18.89
CA ASN A 242 -4.91 -28.76 -17.93
C ASN A 242 -4.97 -29.37 -16.51
N SER A 243 -6.04 -30.12 -16.18
CA SER A 243 -6.07 -30.89 -14.93
C SER A 243 -4.95 -31.94 -14.83
N TYR A 244 -4.49 -32.51 -15.95
CA TYR A 244 -3.33 -33.41 -15.95
C TYR A 244 -2.03 -32.69 -15.60
N LEU A 245 -1.86 -31.46 -16.06
CA LEU A 245 -0.69 -30.63 -15.73
C LEU A 245 -0.64 -30.33 -14.23
N HIS A 246 -1.81 -30.25 -13.59
CA HIS A 246 -1.94 -30.04 -12.15
C HIS A 246 -1.96 -31.34 -11.33
N GLY A 247 -1.72 -32.50 -11.96
CA GLY A 247 -1.65 -33.79 -11.28
C GLY A 247 -2.99 -34.31 -10.76
N ILE A 248 -4.11 -33.85 -11.32
CA ILE A 248 -5.46 -34.32 -10.99
C ILE A 248 -5.84 -35.52 -11.88
N SER A 249 -6.51 -36.51 -11.30
CA SER A 249 -6.97 -37.67 -12.05
C SER A 249 -8.14 -37.32 -12.99
N SER A 250 -8.27 -38.08 -14.09
CA SER A 250 -9.40 -37.91 -15.02
C SER A 250 -10.77 -38.10 -14.35
N ALA A 251 -10.84 -38.93 -13.30
CA ALA A 251 -12.09 -39.23 -12.61
C ALA A 251 -12.52 -38.04 -11.75
N ASP A 252 -11.60 -37.45 -11.00
CA ASP A 252 -11.88 -36.32 -10.11
C ASP A 252 -12.32 -35.08 -10.91
N ILE A 253 -11.61 -34.78 -12.01
CA ILE A 253 -12.00 -33.64 -12.86
C ILE A 253 -13.35 -33.86 -13.55
N GLN A 254 -13.70 -35.10 -13.89
CA GLN A 254 -14.98 -35.42 -14.50
C GLN A 254 -16.14 -35.19 -13.51
N MET A 255 -15.93 -35.47 -12.22
CA MET A 255 -16.92 -35.18 -11.17
C MET A 255 -17.10 -33.67 -10.94
N GLN A 256 -16.05 -32.88 -11.15
CA GLN A 256 -16.10 -31.42 -10.98
C GLN A 256 -16.45 -30.64 -12.27
N MET A 257 -16.53 -31.32 -13.42
CA MET A 257 -16.69 -30.68 -14.74
C MET A 257 -17.91 -29.77 -14.82
N ASP A 258 -19.05 -30.20 -14.27
CA ASP A 258 -20.28 -29.42 -14.29
C ASP A 258 -20.21 -28.21 -13.34
N SER A 259 -19.58 -28.37 -12.17
CA SER A 259 -19.32 -27.27 -11.23
C SER A 259 -18.39 -26.21 -11.86
N ILE A 260 -17.36 -26.64 -12.59
CA ILE A 260 -16.46 -25.75 -13.34
C ILE A 260 -17.23 -24.99 -14.42
N LYS A 261 -18.09 -25.69 -15.18
CA LYS A 261 -18.94 -25.07 -16.21
C LYS A 261 -19.87 -24.02 -15.60
N GLU A 262 -20.58 -24.35 -14.52
CA GLU A 262 -21.51 -23.46 -13.84
C GLU A 262 -20.82 -22.24 -13.22
N PHE A 263 -19.68 -22.46 -12.54
CA PHE A 263 -18.91 -21.38 -11.93
C PHE A 263 -18.42 -20.38 -12.99
N SER A 264 -17.89 -20.89 -14.10
CA SER A 264 -17.35 -20.06 -15.20
C SER A 264 -18.39 -19.16 -15.87
N GLY A 265 -19.66 -19.58 -15.84
CA GLY A 265 -20.76 -18.82 -16.41
C GLY A 265 -20.66 -18.59 -17.93
N ILE A 266 -19.88 -19.40 -18.67
CA ILE A 266 -19.71 -19.25 -20.13
C ILE A 266 -20.76 -20.02 -20.95
N GLY A 267 -21.66 -20.75 -20.28
CA GLY A 267 -22.80 -21.44 -20.91
C GLY A 267 -22.39 -22.41 -22.01
N ASP A 268 -23.02 -22.30 -23.18
CA ASP A 268 -22.80 -23.16 -24.33
C ASP A 268 -21.41 -23.01 -24.96
N TYR A 269 -20.68 -21.94 -24.66
CA TYR A 269 -19.32 -21.78 -25.15
C TYR A 269 -18.34 -22.77 -24.51
N PHE A 270 -18.70 -23.39 -23.38
CA PHE A 270 -17.88 -24.41 -22.72
C PHE A 270 -17.50 -25.56 -23.67
N ASP A 271 -18.40 -25.90 -24.60
CA ASP A 271 -18.24 -26.96 -25.58
C ASP A 271 -17.78 -26.42 -26.96
N ARG A 272 -17.28 -25.18 -27.03
CA ARG A 272 -16.72 -24.54 -28.23
C ARG A 272 -15.21 -24.31 -28.09
N PRO A 273 -14.44 -24.27 -29.20
CA PRO A 273 -13.02 -23.98 -29.18
C PRO A 273 -12.67 -22.67 -28.47
N VAL A 274 -11.62 -22.69 -27.64
CA VAL A 274 -11.21 -21.55 -26.81
C VAL A 274 -10.78 -20.33 -27.64
N LYS A 275 -10.30 -20.53 -28.87
CA LYS A 275 -10.02 -19.41 -29.81
C LYS A 275 -11.24 -18.52 -30.11
N ASN A 276 -12.44 -19.01 -29.87
CA ASN A 276 -13.69 -18.26 -30.06
C ASN A 276 -14.14 -17.52 -28.79
N TYR A 277 -13.35 -17.56 -27.72
CA TYR A 277 -13.70 -16.95 -26.44
C TYR A 277 -13.33 -15.47 -26.46
N SER A 278 -14.13 -14.64 -25.77
CA SER A 278 -13.65 -13.33 -25.36
C SER A 278 -12.57 -13.49 -24.28
N SER A 279 -11.75 -12.45 -24.08
CA SER A 279 -10.76 -12.42 -23.00
C SER A 279 -11.37 -12.69 -21.62
N GLY A 280 -12.58 -12.16 -21.37
CA GLY A 280 -13.32 -12.40 -20.12
C GLY A 280 -13.72 -13.87 -19.94
N MET A 281 -14.24 -14.51 -20.99
CA MET A 281 -14.61 -15.94 -20.92
C MET A 281 -13.40 -16.84 -20.71
N TYR A 282 -12.28 -16.53 -21.37
CA TYR A 282 -11.02 -17.23 -21.19
C TYR A 282 -10.56 -17.20 -19.73
N VAL A 283 -10.52 -16.00 -19.13
CA VAL A 283 -10.09 -15.83 -17.73
C VAL A 283 -11.08 -16.49 -16.77
N ARG A 284 -12.39 -16.40 -17.02
CA ARG A 284 -13.40 -17.08 -16.19
C ARG A 284 -13.20 -18.58 -16.17
N LEU A 285 -13.00 -19.21 -17.33
CA LEU A 285 -12.78 -20.67 -17.39
C LEU A 285 -11.46 -21.06 -16.70
N ALA A 286 -10.38 -20.33 -16.96
CA ALA A 286 -9.10 -20.56 -16.31
C ALA A 286 -9.20 -20.46 -14.79
N PHE A 287 -9.92 -19.46 -14.29
CA PHE A 287 -10.10 -19.24 -12.86
C PHE A 287 -10.98 -20.34 -12.25
N SER A 288 -12.05 -20.70 -12.96
CA SER A 288 -12.94 -21.80 -12.54
C SER A 288 -12.19 -23.11 -12.43
N LEU A 289 -11.28 -23.42 -13.35
CA LEU A 289 -10.42 -24.60 -13.21
C LEU A 289 -9.51 -24.47 -11.98
N ALA A 290 -8.79 -23.36 -11.84
CA ALA A 290 -7.77 -23.19 -10.80
C ALA A 290 -8.33 -23.32 -9.37
N ILE A 291 -9.54 -22.82 -9.12
CA ILE A 291 -10.20 -22.95 -7.81
C ILE A 291 -10.83 -24.34 -7.59
N HIS A 292 -10.99 -25.16 -8.61
CA HIS A 292 -11.52 -26.53 -8.49
C HIS A 292 -10.40 -27.57 -8.36
N VAL A 293 -9.14 -27.16 -8.46
CA VAL A 293 -7.95 -28.02 -8.28
C VAL A 293 -7.67 -28.40 -6.82
N ASP A 294 -8.41 -27.82 -5.85
CA ASP A 294 -8.26 -28.02 -4.40
C ASP A 294 -6.80 -27.91 -3.89
N PRO A 295 -6.16 -26.73 -4.04
CA PRO A 295 -4.78 -26.53 -3.60
C PRO A 295 -4.64 -26.50 -2.07
N ASP A 296 -3.43 -26.73 -1.57
CA ASP A 296 -3.09 -26.51 -0.15
C ASP A 296 -2.73 -25.04 0.10
N VAL A 297 -2.06 -24.42 -0.87
CA VAL A 297 -1.71 -22.99 -0.89
C VAL A 297 -2.23 -22.35 -2.17
N LEU A 298 -3.12 -21.36 -2.04
CA LEU A 298 -3.62 -20.59 -3.15
C LEU A 298 -2.96 -19.22 -3.19
N ILE A 299 -2.20 -18.96 -4.24
CA ILE A 299 -1.64 -17.64 -4.53
C ILE A 299 -2.60 -16.89 -5.45
N ILE A 300 -3.00 -15.71 -4.99
CA ILE A 300 -3.89 -14.81 -5.67
C ILE A 300 -3.10 -13.55 -6.04
N ASP A 301 -3.08 -13.21 -7.33
CA ASP A 301 -2.65 -11.88 -7.77
C ASP A 301 -3.87 -10.96 -7.91
N GLU A 302 -3.61 -9.66 -8.04
CA GLU A 302 -4.54 -8.56 -8.30
C GLU A 302 -5.54 -8.81 -9.45
N ALA A 303 -5.33 -9.88 -10.22
CA ALA A 303 -6.24 -10.47 -11.19
C ALA A 303 -7.63 -10.85 -10.64
N LEU A 304 -7.90 -10.76 -9.33
CA LEU A 304 -9.28 -10.82 -8.81
C LEU A 304 -10.19 -9.75 -9.42
N ALA A 305 -9.63 -8.65 -9.89
CA ALA A 305 -10.37 -7.61 -10.59
C ALA A 305 -10.81 -8.01 -12.02
N VAL A 306 -10.41 -9.18 -12.53
CA VAL A 306 -10.74 -9.61 -13.90
C VAL A 306 -12.08 -10.35 -13.92
N GLY A 307 -13.09 -9.72 -14.52
CA GLY A 307 -14.45 -10.25 -14.61
C GLY A 307 -15.49 -9.14 -14.55
N ASP A 308 -16.77 -9.49 -14.63
CA ASP A 308 -17.84 -8.57 -14.21
C ASP A 308 -18.05 -8.66 -12.69
N GLU A 309 -18.81 -7.74 -12.13
CA GLU A 309 -19.10 -7.69 -10.69
C GLU A 309 -19.75 -9.00 -10.19
N VAL A 310 -20.56 -9.65 -11.02
CA VAL A 310 -21.21 -10.92 -10.70
C VAL A 310 -20.18 -12.03 -10.53
N PHE A 311 -19.22 -12.15 -11.45
CA PHE A 311 -18.15 -13.14 -11.37
C PHE A 311 -17.21 -12.84 -10.19
N GLN A 312 -16.85 -11.58 -9.96
CA GLN A 312 -16.05 -11.18 -8.81
C GLN A 312 -16.70 -11.60 -7.49
N ARG A 313 -18.01 -11.38 -7.32
CA ARG A 313 -18.75 -11.83 -6.13
C ARG A 313 -18.69 -13.36 -5.95
N LYS A 314 -18.78 -14.14 -7.04
CA LYS A 314 -18.58 -15.60 -7.00
C LYS A 314 -17.17 -15.97 -6.54
N CYS A 315 -16.14 -15.26 -7.03
CA CYS A 315 -14.75 -15.46 -6.61
C CYS A 315 -14.57 -15.18 -5.11
N TYR A 316 -15.08 -14.04 -4.62
CA TYR A 316 -15.03 -13.71 -3.20
C TYR A 316 -15.73 -14.74 -2.31
N ALA A 317 -16.94 -15.19 -2.69
CA ALA A 317 -17.63 -16.24 -1.96
C ALA A 317 -16.84 -17.54 -1.90
N LYS A 318 -16.14 -17.91 -2.98
CA LYS A 318 -15.29 -19.11 -3.01
C LYS A 318 -14.04 -18.96 -2.14
N PHE A 319 -13.47 -17.76 -2.03
CA PHE A 319 -12.35 -17.52 -1.12
C PHE A 319 -12.75 -17.60 0.35
N GLU A 320 -13.92 -17.06 0.71
CA GLU A 320 -14.46 -17.23 2.06
C GLU A 320 -14.70 -18.71 2.38
N GLU A 321 -15.19 -19.50 1.40
CA GLU A 321 -15.31 -20.96 1.56
C GLU A 321 -13.95 -21.63 1.80
N PHE A 322 -12.92 -21.27 1.04
CA PHE A 322 -11.57 -21.80 1.25
C PHE A 322 -10.96 -21.40 2.59
N LYS A 323 -11.18 -20.17 3.01
CA LYS A 323 -10.76 -19.69 4.34
C LYS A 323 -11.46 -20.50 5.43
N ALA A 324 -12.77 -20.72 5.30
CA ALA A 324 -13.55 -21.56 6.23
C ALA A 324 -13.10 -23.04 6.25
N GLN A 325 -12.59 -23.55 5.12
CA GLN A 325 -11.99 -24.89 5.02
C GLN A 325 -10.56 -24.97 5.58
N GLY A 326 -9.98 -23.87 6.05
CA GLY A 326 -8.62 -23.83 6.59
C GLY A 326 -7.53 -23.96 5.52
N LYS A 327 -7.82 -23.56 4.27
CA LYS A 327 -6.81 -23.48 3.21
C LYS A 327 -5.92 -22.25 3.41
N THR A 328 -4.64 -22.35 3.05
CA THR A 328 -3.72 -21.21 3.14
C THR A 328 -3.84 -20.36 1.87
N ILE A 329 -3.97 -19.05 2.05
CA ILE A 329 -4.10 -18.11 0.93
C ILE A 329 -2.98 -17.07 0.99
N ILE A 330 -2.31 -16.81 -0.12
CA ILE A 330 -1.38 -15.69 -0.28
C ILE A 330 -2.00 -14.69 -1.24
N LEU A 331 -2.41 -13.53 -0.72
CA LEU A 331 -3.00 -12.46 -1.51
C LEU A 331 -1.95 -11.40 -1.84
N VAL A 332 -1.68 -11.16 -3.12
CA VAL A 332 -0.81 -10.09 -3.58
C VAL A 332 -1.65 -9.03 -4.28
N THR A 333 -1.69 -7.83 -3.72
CA THR A 333 -2.59 -6.77 -4.20
C THR A 333 -2.05 -5.39 -3.83
N HIS A 334 -2.54 -4.34 -4.49
CA HIS A 334 -2.41 -2.97 -4.00
C HIS A 334 -3.71 -2.44 -3.37
N ASP A 335 -4.80 -3.22 -3.40
CA ASP A 335 -6.10 -2.84 -2.84
C ASP A 335 -6.14 -3.05 -1.31
N LEU A 336 -6.26 -1.94 -0.60
CA LEU A 336 -6.37 -1.91 0.86
C LEU A 336 -7.68 -2.51 1.39
N ASN A 337 -8.76 -2.46 0.62
CA ASN A 337 -10.05 -3.01 1.07
C ASN A 337 -10.01 -4.54 1.06
N ALA A 338 -9.48 -5.14 -0.01
CA ALA A 338 -9.23 -6.58 -0.08
C ALA A 338 -8.31 -7.04 1.06
N VAL A 339 -7.23 -6.28 1.35
CA VAL A 339 -6.33 -6.55 2.48
C VAL A 339 -7.07 -6.56 3.82
N ARG A 340 -7.86 -5.54 4.12
CA ARG A 340 -8.59 -5.43 5.39
C ARG A 340 -9.64 -6.52 5.58
N THR A 341 -10.25 -6.97 4.48
CA THR A 341 -11.36 -7.92 4.53
C THR A 341 -10.87 -9.37 4.57
N LEU A 342 -9.86 -9.70 3.75
CA LEU A 342 -9.47 -11.09 3.51
C LEU A 342 -8.28 -11.54 4.37
N CYS A 343 -7.32 -10.66 4.62
CA CYS A 343 -6.03 -11.03 5.21
C CYS A 343 -6.04 -10.98 6.73
N ASP A 344 -5.32 -11.93 7.33
CA ASP A 344 -5.08 -11.98 8.77
C ASP A 344 -3.79 -11.22 9.12
N ARG A 345 -2.74 -11.42 8.32
CA ARG A 345 -1.44 -10.75 8.44
C ARG A 345 -0.95 -10.29 7.07
N VAL A 346 -0.25 -9.16 7.02
CA VAL A 346 0.18 -8.56 5.76
C VAL A 346 1.60 -8.03 5.85
N SER A 347 2.35 -8.17 4.76
CA SER A 347 3.66 -7.55 4.56
C SER A 347 3.62 -6.43 3.54
N ILE A 348 4.32 -5.33 3.83
CA ILE A 348 4.55 -4.24 2.89
C ILE A 348 5.91 -4.43 2.23
N ILE A 349 5.92 -4.45 0.89
CA ILE A 349 7.12 -4.46 0.07
C ILE A 349 7.30 -3.09 -0.59
N TYR A 350 8.49 -2.51 -0.40
CA TYR A 350 8.90 -1.23 -0.98
C TYR A 350 10.33 -1.33 -1.50
N ASP A 351 10.52 -0.92 -2.76
CA ASP A 351 11.83 -0.94 -3.45
C ASP A 351 12.59 -2.28 -3.30
N GLY A 352 11.87 -3.39 -3.40
CA GLY A 352 12.40 -4.74 -3.27
C GLY A 352 12.66 -5.22 -1.83
N ASN A 353 12.36 -4.43 -0.79
CA ASN A 353 12.57 -4.81 0.61
C ASN A 353 11.23 -4.96 1.35
N LYS A 354 11.18 -5.86 2.35
CA LYS A 354 10.06 -5.96 3.29
C LYS A 354 10.23 -4.90 4.36
N ILE A 355 9.37 -3.89 4.38
CA ILE A 355 9.53 -2.72 5.26
C ILE A 355 8.65 -2.77 6.50
N TYR A 356 7.55 -3.50 6.47
CA TYR A 356 6.64 -3.65 7.61
C TYR A 356 5.85 -4.95 7.47
N GLU A 357 5.48 -5.54 8.62
CA GLU A 357 4.63 -6.72 8.70
C GLU A 357 3.86 -6.68 10.02
N GLY A 358 2.55 -6.91 9.95
CA GLY A 358 1.63 -6.87 11.09
C GLY A 358 0.22 -7.29 10.68
N THR A 359 -0.77 -7.02 11.53
CA THR A 359 -2.18 -7.31 11.22
C THR A 359 -2.66 -6.51 9.99
N SER A 360 -3.70 -6.98 9.32
CA SER A 360 -4.25 -6.32 8.12
C SER A 360 -4.62 -4.84 8.36
N ASN A 361 -5.19 -4.52 9.52
CA ASN A 361 -5.55 -3.14 9.88
C ASN A 361 -4.34 -2.24 10.14
N GLU A 362 -3.36 -2.71 10.91
CA GLU A 362 -2.12 -1.96 11.17
C GLU A 362 -1.37 -1.67 9.87
N VAL A 363 -1.22 -2.70 9.03
CA VAL A 363 -0.53 -2.61 7.75
C VAL A 363 -1.27 -1.70 6.78
N ALA A 364 -2.60 -1.79 6.71
CA ALA A 364 -3.40 -0.92 5.86
C ALA A 364 -3.25 0.56 6.24
N ASN A 365 -3.30 0.86 7.54
CA ASN A 365 -3.12 2.23 8.05
C ASN A 365 -1.70 2.73 7.79
N TYR A 366 -0.69 1.88 7.99
CA TYR A 366 0.70 2.21 7.71
C TYR A 366 0.93 2.49 6.22
N TYR A 367 0.44 1.62 5.35
CA TYR A 367 0.55 1.77 3.89
C TYR A 367 -0.18 3.02 3.39
N GLN A 368 -1.35 3.34 3.94
CA GLN A 368 -2.09 4.57 3.67
C GLN A 368 -1.24 5.82 3.99
N LYS A 369 -0.58 5.87 5.15
CA LYS A 369 0.31 6.99 5.52
C LYS A 369 1.51 7.11 4.57
N MET A 370 2.08 5.99 4.14
CA MET A 370 3.16 5.98 3.14
C MET A 370 2.70 6.54 1.79
N ALA A 371 1.54 6.11 1.30
CA ALA A 371 0.99 6.55 0.02
C ALA A 371 0.70 8.06 0.03
N LEU A 372 0.15 8.58 1.14
CA LEU A 372 -0.07 10.01 1.34
C LEU A 372 1.25 10.80 1.29
N THR A 373 2.28 10.33 1.99
CA THR A 373 3.59 11.00 2.02
C THR A 373 4.24 11.01 0.63
N ALA A 374 4.18 9.89 -0.09
CA ALA A 374 4.70 9.80 -1.45
C ALA A 374 3.96 10.74 -2.42
N ASN A 375 2.64 10.87 -2.28
CA ASN A 375 1.84 11.81 -3.08
C ASN A 375 2.18 13.27 -2.75
N LEU A 376 2.35 13.61 -1.47
CA LEU A 376 2.78 14.96 -1.04
C LEU A 376 4.16 15.33 -1.60
N GLU A 377 5.08 14.38 -1.69
CA GLU A 377 6.37 14.60 -2.34
C GLU A 377 6.28 14.81 -3.84
N VAL A 378 5.42 14.05 -4.53
CA VAL A 378 5.19 14.23 -5.97
C VAL A 378 4.59 15.61 -6.21
N GLN A 379 3.64 16.05 -5.39
CA GLN A 379 3.05 17.40 -5.45
C GLN A 379 4.09 18.49 -5.11
N ALA A 380 4.91 18.32 -4.08
CA ALA A 380 5.98 19.25 -3.72
C ALA A 380 7.09 19.34 -4.78
N LYS A 381 7.42 18.22 -5.46
CA LYS A 381 8.34 18.19 -6.62
C LYS A 381 7.70 18.80 -7.88
N GLN A 382 6.38 18.73 -8.01
CA GLN A 382 5.62 19.32 -9.12
C GLN A 382 5.30 20.81 -8.92
N ASN A 383 5.46 21.37 -7.72
CA ASN A 383 5.38 22.82 -7.51
C ASN A 383 6.50 23.63 -8.20
N GLN A 384 7.45 22.98 -8.87
CA GLN A 384 8.38 23.63 -9.81
C GLN A 384 7.92 23.57 -11.28
N ASN A 385 6.88 22.79 -11.61
CA ASN A 385 6.24 22.73 -12.92
C ASN A 385 4.71 22.71 -12.75
N ASP A 386 4.12 23.89 -12.63
CA ASP A 386 2.68 24.14 -12.78
C ASP A 386 2.11 23.31 -13.95
N ASN A 387 1.17 22.38 -13.70
CA ASN A 387 0.01 22.01 -14.57
C ASN A 387 -0.44 20.53 -14.62
N LYS A 388 0.13 19.54 -13.93
CA LYS A 388 -0.29 18.14 -14.21
C LYS A 388 -1.61 17.64 -13.59
N MET A 389 -2.17 18.29 -12.58
CA MET A 389 -3.47 17.92 -11.97
C MET A 389 -4.49 19.06 -11.95
N ARG A 390 -4.37 19.98 -12.92
CA ARG A 390 -5.29 21.10 -13.12
C ARG A 390 -5.83 21.10 -14.54
N TYR A 391 -7.14 21.27 -14.72
CA TYR A 391 -7.75 21.31 -16.04
C TYR A 391 -9.00 22.19 -16.07
N GLY A 392 -9.35 22.70 -17.25
CA GLY A 392 -10.48 23.60 -17.45
C GLY A 392 -10.22 24.55 -18.60
N ASN A 393 -11.24 25.30 -19.02
CA ASN A 393 -11.12 26.26 -20.13
C ASN A 393 -10.35 27.55 -19.75
N GLY A 394 -10.03 27.75 -18.48
CA GLY A 394 -9.21 28.87 -18.01
C GLY A 394 -9.89 30.23 -17.96
N LYS A 395 -11.22 30.30 -18.12
CA LYS A 395 -12.00 31.55 -17.99
C LYS A 395 -11.98 32.15 -16.58
N GLY A 396 -11.63 31.36 -15.58
CA GLY A 396 -11.35 31.77 -14.22
C GLY A 396 -10.23 30.91 -13.65
N ARG A 397 -9.63 31.35 -12.54
CA ARG A 397 -8.46 30.72 -11.93
C ARG A 397 -8.59 30.79 -10.41
N ILE A 398 -8.66 29.65 -9.74
CA ILE A 398 -8.45 29.56 -8.29
C ILE A 398 -6.99 29.96 -8.02
N ILE A 399 -6.79 31.05 -7.28
CA ILE A 399 -5.46 31.61 -6.98
C ILE A 399 -5.02 31.36 -5.55
N LYS A 400 -5.97 31.18 -4.62
CA LYS A 400 -5.67 30.86 -3.22
C LYS A 400 -6.80 30.03 -2.61
N TYR A 401 -6.45 29.14 -1.69
CA TYR A 401 -7.41 28.46 -0.82
C TYR A 401 -6.84 28.34 0.60
N GLN A 402 -7.71 28.26 1.60
CA GLN A 402 -7.36 28.07 3.01
C GLN A 402 -8.38 27.15 3.69
N LEU A 403 -7.90 26.30 4.61
CA LEU A 403 -8.72 25.41 5.42
C LEU A 403 -8.59 25.82 6.88
N GLN A 404 -9.71 26.13 7.53
CA GLN A 404 -9.74 26.51 8.94
C GLN A 404 -10.70 25.61 9.72
N ASN A 405 -10.38 25.37 10.99
CA ASN A 405 -11.35 24.80 11.91
C ASN A 405 -12.41 25.86 12.25
N SER A 406 -13.70 25.51 12.26
CA SER A 406 -14.73 26.48 12.64
C SER A 406 -14.60 26.95 14.10
N SER A 407 -13.99 26.13 14.95
CA SER A 407 -13.82 26.38 16.39
C SER A 407 -12.53 27.12 16.74
N ILE A 408 -11.54 27.09 15.84
CA ILE A 408 -10.22 27.69 16.02
C ILE A 408 -9.88 28.38 14.70
N ASP A 409 -9.81 29.72 14.68
CA ASP A 409 -9.59 30.53 13.45
C ASP A 409 -8.17 30.39 12.85
N GLU A 410 -7.51 29.28 13.10
CA GLU A 410 -6.19 28.92 12.59
C GLU A 410 -6.31 27.89 11.46
N GLU A 411 -5.30 27.87 10.58
CA GLU A 411 -5.23 26.86 9.53
C GLU A 411 -5.01 25.48 10.16
N SER A 412 -5.83 24.51 9.76
CA SER A 412 -5.70 23.13 10.23
C SER A 412 -5.89 22.15 9.09
N ILE A 413 -5.09 21.09 9.13
CA ILE A 413 -5.28 19.89 8.33
C ILE A 413 -5.78 18.72 9.19
N ILE A 414 -5.98 18.91 10.49
CA ILE A 414 -6.47 17.90 11.43
C ILE A 414 -7.83 18.36 11.99
N TYR A 415 -8.82 17.48 11.90
CA TYR A 415 -10.19 17.73 12.34
C TYR A 415 -10.68 16.55 13.16
N ARG A 416 -11.50 16.80 14.17
CA ARG A 416 -12.24 15.73 14.86
C ARG A 416 -13.56 15.45 14.14
N THR A 417 -14.01 14.20 14.14
CA THR A 417 -15.38 13.88 13.72
C THR A 417 -16.36 14.73 14.52
N GLY A 418 -17.29 15.41 13.84
CA GLY A 418 -18.28 16.32 14.41
C GLY A 418 -17.87 17.80 14.36
N GLU A 419 -16.59 18.11 14.17
CA GLU A 419 -16.14 19.49 13.90
C GLU A 419 -16.57 19.95 12.50
N SER A 420 -16.57 21.26 12.26
CA SER A 420 -16.84 21.81 10.93
C SER A 420 -15.56 22.37 10.31
N ILE A 421 -15.36 22.07 9.03
CA ILE A 421 -14.30 22.66 8.22
C ILE A 421 -14.83 23.90 7.50
N ARG A 422 -14.05 24.98 7.53
CA ARG A 422 -14.28 26.20 6.77
C ARG A 422 -13.27 26.27 5.63
N ILE A 423 -13.77 26.26 4.39
CA ILE A 423 -12.97 26.28 3.17
C ILE A 423 -13.14 27.65 2.52
N LYS A 424 -12.07 28.45 2.50
CA LYS A 424 -12.02 29.76 1.84
C LYS A 424 -11.32 29.61 0.50
N VAL A 425 -11.90 30.16 -0.57
CA VAL A 425 -11.35 30.12 -1.93
C VAL A 425 -11.37 31.51 -2.54
N GLU A 426 -10.24 31.92 -3.10
CA GLU A 426 -10.10 33.15 -3.90
C GLU A 426 -9.90 32.79 -5.37
N ILE A 427 -10.71 33.38 -6.23
CA ILE A 427 -10.75 33.10 -7.67
C ILE A 427 -10.60 34.40 -8.44
N GLU A 428 -9.69 34.42 -9.41
CA GLU A 428 -9.55 35.49 -10.39
C GLU A 428 -10.29 35.15 -11.69
N ILE A 429 -11.09 36.08 -12.21
CA ILE A 429 -11.87 35.89 -13.44
C ILE A 429 -11.13 36.51 -14.63
N LYS A 430 -10.95 35.72 -15.69
CA LYS A 430 -10.23 36.10 -16.92
C LYS A 430 -11.16 36.36 -18.10
N ASP A 431 -12.29 35.67 -18.15
CA ASP A 431 -13.33 35.83 -19.16
C ASP A 431 -14.70 35.73 -18.50
N LYS A 432 -15.74 36.19 -19.19
CA LYS A 432 -17.12 36.16 -18.72
C LYS A 432 -17.56 34.73 -18.37
N ILE A 433 -18.14 34.56 -17.18
CA ILE A 433 -18.77 33.30 -16.73
C ILE A 433 -20.21 33.62 -16.34
N ALA A 434 -21.16 32.99 -17.03
CA ALA A 434 -22.58 33.32 -16.90
C ALA A 434 -23.19 32.77 -15.60
N LEU A 435 -22.85 31.52 -15.24
CA LEU A 435 -23.33 30.90 -14.00
C LEU A 435 -22.18 30.19 -13.26
N PRO A 436 -21.29 30.94 -12.58
CA PRO A 436 -20.17 30.38 -11.83
C PRO A 436 -20.66 29.55 -10.64
N VAL A 437 -20.11 28.33 -10.53
CA VAL A 437 -20.38 27.39 -9.44
C VAL A 437 -19.06 26.88 -8.88
N ILE A 438 -18.84 27.07 -7.58
CA ILE A 438 -17.62 26.65 -6.88
C ILE A 438 -17.88 25.32 -6.19
N GLY A 439 -17.14 24.29 -6.54
CA GLY A 439 -17.29 22.93 -6.04
C GLY A 439 -16.16 22.51 -5.12
N VAL A 440 -16.50 21.65 -4.16
CA VAL A 440 -15.56 20.95 -3.28
C VAL A 440 -15.90 19.46 -3.30
N ILE A 441 -14.89 18.61 -3.45
CA ILE A 441 -15.03 17.16 -3.39
C ILE A 441 -14.04 16.59 -2.39
N PHE A 442 -14.54 15.73 -1.50
CA PHE A 442 -13.75 14.94 -0.57
C PHE A 442 -13.61 13.54 -1.14
N LYS A 443 -12.38 13.01 -1.13
CA LYS A 443 -12.08 11.66 -1.61
C LYS A 443 -11.30 10.88 -0.57
N THR A 444 -11.52 9.58 -0.49
CA THR A 444 -10.58 8.69 0.19
C THR A 444 -9.24 8.68 -0.56
N ILE A 445 -8.21 8.15 0.10
CA ILE A 445 -6.92 7.87 -0.54
C ILE A 445 -7.00 6.92 -1.75
N ASN A 446 -8.04 6.11 -1.82
CA ASN A 446 -8.27 5.18 -2.94
C ASN A 446 -9.04 5.85 -4.08
N GLY A 447 -9.23 7.18 -4.03
CA GLY A 447 -9.91 7.95 -5.06
C GLY A 447 -11.45 7.87 -5.01
N VAL A 448 -12.03 7.10 -4.09
CA VAL A 448 -13.49 7.05 -3.88
C VAL A 448 -13.98 8.40 -3.41
N GLU A 449 -14.89 9.02 -4.15
CA GLU A 449 -15.55 10.28 -3.76
C GLU A 449 -16.53 10.00 -2.62
N VAL A 450 -16.30 10.62 -1.46
CA VAL A 450 -17.07 10.36 -0.23
C VAL A 450 -18.10 11.45 0.06
N TYR A 451 -17.82 12.67 -0.41
CA TYR A 451 -18.71 13.80 -0.29
C TYR A 451 -18.37 14.81 -1.38
N GLY A 452 -19.38 15.44 -1.96
CA GLY A 452 -19.22 16.50 -2.94
C GLY A 452 -20.31 17.52 -2.76
N THR A 453 -19.95 18.80 -2.73
CA THR A 453 -20.90 19.90 -2.69
C THR A 453 -20.44 21.03 -3.58
N ASN A 454 -21.29 22.03 -3.76
CA ASN A 454 -20.94 23.23 -4.48
C ASN A 454 -21.79 24.40 -4.01
N SER A 455 -21.37 25.62 -4.38
CA SER A 455 -22.04 26.86 -4.01
C SER A 455 -23.54 26.83 -4.36
N LYS A 456 -23.91 26.26 -5.51
CA LYS A 456 -25.32 26.16 -5.94
C LYS A 456 -26.14 25.18 -5.09
N LEU A 457 -25.58 24.02 -4.73
CA LEU A 457 -26.23 23.05 -3.83
C LEU A 457 -26.39 23.58 -2.39
N LEU A 458 -25.56 24.56 -2.01
CA LEU A 458 -25.62 25.25 -0.73
C LEU A 458 -26.39 26.59 -0.81
N ASP A 459 -27.21 26.77 -1.85
CA ASP A 459 -28.02 27.97 -2.09
C ASP A 459 -27.23 29.30 -2.12
N CYS A 460 -25.94 29.23 -2.45
CA CYS A 460 -25.04 30.36 -2.63
C CYS A 460 -24.90 30.69 -4.13
N ASN A 461 -25.70 31.65 -4.59
CA ASN A 461 -25.67 32.14 -5.96
C ASN A 461 -24.67 33.30 -6.11
N ILE A 462 -23.63 33.08 -6.91
CA ILE A 462 -22.56 34.06 -7.15
C ILE A 462 -22.98 35.13 -8.18
N GLY A 463 -23.95 34.81 -9.04
CA GLY A 463 -24.33 35.67 -10.17
C GLY A 463 -23.29 35.67 -11.29
N GLU A 464 -23.59 36.37 -12.38
CA GLU A 464 -22.69 36.48 -13.52
C GLU A 464 -21.43 37.29 -13.16
N VAL A 465 -20.27 36.83 -13.65
CA VAL A 465 -18.96 37.46 -13.39
C VAL A 465 -18.21 37.78 -14.68
N TYR A 466 -17.35 38.80 -14.60
CA TYR A 466 -16.69 39.46 -15.71
C TYR A 466 -15.16 39.48 -15.54
N PRO A 467 -14.39 39.66 -16.63
CA PRO A 467 -12.93 39.77 -16.56
C PRO A 467 -12.44 40.77 -15.50
N ASN A 468 -11.32 40.44 -14.84
CA ASN A 468 -10.68 41.21 -13.76
C ASN A 468 -11.46 41.30 -12.44
N GLN A 469 -12.60 40.62 -12.32
CA GLN A 469 -13.26 40.46 -11.03
C GLN A 469 -12.62 39.33 -10.22
N LYS A 470 -12.80 39.40 -8.90
CA LYS A 470 -12.42 38.33 -7.98
C LYS A 470 -13.65 37.80 -7.25
N ILE A 471 -13.70 36.49 -7.07
CA ILE A 471 -14.69 35.82 -6.22
C ILE A 471 -13.98 35.37 -4.95
N TYR A 472 -14.59 35.71 -3.80
CA TYR A 472 -14.23 35.15 -2.51
C TYR A 472 -15.40 34.28 -2.05
N CYS A 473 -15.14 33.00 -1.85
CA CYS A 473 -16.16 32.04 -1.43
C CYS A 473 -15.72 31.34 -0.15
N GLU A 474 -16.65 31.25 0.79
CA GLU A 474 -16.47 30.51 2.03
C GLU A 474 -17.53 29.41 2.11
N ILE A 475 -17.09 28.17 2.28
CA ILE A 475 -17.95 27.00 2.40
C ILE A 475 -17.68 26.36 3.77
N MET A 476 -18.72 26.22 4.59
CA MET A 476 -18.65 25.52 5.87
C MET A 476 -19.29 24.14 5.75
N ILE A 477 -18.58 23.09 6.18
CA ILE A 477 -19.01 21.69 6.06
C ILE A 477 -18.84 20.99 7.41
N PRO A 478 -19.92 20.45 8.01
CA PRO A 478 -19.79 19.60 9.19
C PRO A 478 -19.21 18.23 8.82
N LEU A 479 -18.14 17.81 9.51
CA LEU A 479 -17.40 16.58 9.20
C LEU A 479 -17.93 15.38 9.99
N TYR A 480 -18.89 14.66 9.41
CA TYR A 480 -19.34 13.35 9.91
C TYR A 480 -18.56 12.19 9.27
N LEU A 481 -17.26 12.37 9.06
CA LEU A 481 -16.37 11.37 8.48
C LEU A 481 -15.68 10.55 9.58
N ASN A 482 -15.51 9.26 9.34
CA ASN A 482 -14.78 8.39 10.24
C ASN A 482 -13.27 8.74 10.27
N GLU A 483 -12.53 8.15 11.20
CA GLU A 483 -11.08 8.34 11.27
C GLU A 483 -10.43 7.96 9.93
N GLY A 484 -9.60 8.85 9.39
CA GLY A 484 -8.95 8.63 8.11
C GLY A 484 -8.31 9.86 7.50
N ASN A 485 -7.77 9.69 6.31
CA ASN A 485 -7.22 10.78 5.52
C ASN A 485 -8.05 10.95 4.24
N TYR A 486 -8.40 12.19 3.94
CA TYR A 486 -9.30 12.55 2.85
C TYR A 486 -8.69 13.65 2.00
N PHE A 487 -8.58 13.43 0.70
CA PHE A 487 -8.18 14.45 -0.26
C PHE A 487 -9.32 15.41 -0.54
N ILE A 488 -8.97 16.68 -0.73
CA ILE A 488 -9.89 17.74 -1.13
C ILE A 488 -9.52 18.16 -2.55
N SER A 489 -10.50 18.14 -3.44
CA SER A 489 -10.44 18.75 -4.77
C SER A 489 -11.31 20.00 -4.78
N LEU A 490 -10.85 21.04 -5.46
CA LEU A 490 -11.58 22.30 -5.63
C LEU A 490 -11.86 22.54 -7.11
N GLY A 491 -12.97 23.18 -7.43
CA GLY A 491 -13.29 23.51 -8.81
C GLY A 491 -14.18 24.73 -8.97
N LEU A 492 -14.05 25.37 -10.12
CA LEU A 492 -14.93 26.37 -10.68
C LEU A 492 -15.53 25.81 -11.97
N SER A 493 -16.84 25.94 -12.10
CA SER A 493 -17.58 25.53 -13.29
C SER A 493 -18.56 26.60 -13.73
N ASP A 494 -18.96 26.54 -15.00
CA ASP A 494 -20.03 27.35 -15.57
C ASP A 494 -21.20 26.44 -15.92
N GLN A 495 -22.39 26.74 -15.39
CA GLN A 495 -23.58 25.90 -15.55
C GLN A 495 -24.71 26.57 -16.37
N HIS A 496 -24.40 27.55 -17.22
CA HIS A 496 -25.43 28.26 -17.99
C HIS A 496 -26.09 27.45 -19.11
N THR A 497 -25.44 26.40 -19.62
CA THR A 497 -25.95 25.60 -20.76
C THR A 497 -26.79 24.39 -20.37
N GLY A 498 -27.00 24.15 -19.07
CA GLY A 498 -27.57 22.90 -18.54
C GLY A 498 -26.54 21.77 -18.41
N GLU A 499 -25.39 21.87 -19.09
CA GLU A 499 -24.21 21.04 -18.86
C GLU A 499 -23.22 21.77 -17.95
N THR A 500 -22.45 21.03 -17.15
CA THR A 500 -21.42 21.61 -16.27
C THR A 500 -20.11 21.76 -17.04
N ILE A 501 -19.79 22.97 -17.46
CA ILE A 501 -18.53 23.29 -18.15
C ILE A 501 -17.45 23.51 -17.09
N THR A 502 -16.39 22.71 -17.10
CA THR A 502 -15.27 22.91 -16.17
C THR A 502 -14.46 24.13 -16.58
N VAL A 503 -14.46 25.16 -15.73
CA VAL A 503 -13.68 26.38 -15.96
C VAL A 503 -12.27 26.21 -15.42
N ASP A 504 -12.16 25.69 -14.20
CA ASP A 504 -10.89 25.46 -13.55
C ASP A 504 -11.05 24.44 -12.43
N ARG A 505 -10.38 23.30 -12.53
CA ARG A 505 -10.46 22.23 -11.54
C ARG A 505 -9.07 21.85 -11.10
N MET A 506 -8.87 21.85 -9.79
CA MET A 506 -7.64 21.44 -9.15
C MET A 506 -7.91 20.15 -8.39
N VAL A 507 -7.28 19.06 -8.82
CA VAL A 507 -7.50 17.71 -8.27
C VAL A 507 -6.55 17.46 -7.12
N ASP A 508 -7.10 16.95 -6.01
CA ASP A 508 -6.38 16.53 -4.80
C ASP A 508 -5.39 17.60 -4.29
N VAL A 509 -5.86 18.85 -4.21
CA VAL A 509 -5.04 20.03 -3.90
C VAL A 509 -4.43 20.00 -2.52
N THR A 510 -5.11 19.35 -1.59
CA THR A 510 -4.69 19.17 -0.21
C THR A 510 -5.43 17.96 0.37
N PHE A 511 -5.12 17.62 1.61
CA PHE A 511 -5.84 16.60 2.34
C PHE A 511 -6.12 17.07 3.77
N ILE A 512 -7.11 16.43 4.39
CA ILE A 512 -7.37 16.54 5.81
C ILE A 512 -7.25 15.18 6.46
N ARG A 513 -6.83 15.19 7.73
CA ARG A 513 -6.84 14.05 8.63
C ARG A 513 -8.02 14.21 9.58
N VAL A 514 -8.93 13.26 9.55
CA VAL A 514 -10.03 13.17 10.50
C VAL A 514 -9.62 12.19 11.59
N ILE A 515 -9.71 12.62 12.84
CA ILE A 515 -9.52 11.79 14.03
C ILE A 515 -10.88 11.59 14.71
N SER A 516 -11.10 10.43 15.32
CA SER A 516 -12.37 10.09 15.95
C SER A 516 -12.16 9.47 17.32
N ASP A 517 -12.89 9.97 18.31
CA ASP A 517 -12.91 9.39 19.66
C ASP A 517 -13.98 8.27 19.79
N VAL A 518 -14.86 8.14 18.78
CA VAL A 518 -15.96 7.16 18.76
C VAL A 518 -15.75 6.20 17.59
N PRO A 519 -15.46 4.91 17.84
CA PRO A 519 -15.21 3.96 16.77
C PRO A 519 -16.48 3.70 15.95
N CYS A 520 -16.31 3.58 14.64
CA CYS A 520 -17.37 3.27 13.68
C CYS A 520 -16.82 2.41 12.54
N LEU A 521 -17.69 1.63 11.90
CA LEU A 521 -17.37 0.93 10.64
C LEU A 521 -17.87 1.75 9.45
N GLY A 522 -17.07 1.84 8.39
CA GLY A 522 -17.39 2.58 7.18
C GLY A 522 -16.74 3.97 7.11
N VAL A 523 -17.23 4.80 6.19
CA VAL A 523 -16.62 6.10 5.85
C VAL A 523 -17.25 7.28 6.59
N ALA A 524 -18.55 7.18 6.90
CA ALA A 524 -19.27 8.18 7.67
C ALA A 524 -19.43 7.70 9.11
N ASN A 525 -19.27 8.60 10.07
CA ASN A 525 -19.37 8.30 11.49
C ASN A 525 -20.55 9.04 12.10
N PHE A 526 -21.69 8.36 12.13
CA PHE A 526 -22.93 8.81 12.76
C PHE A 526 -23.01 8.42 14.25
N ASN A 527 -22.02 7.70 14.78
CA ASN A 527 -22.02 7.24 16.18
C ASN A 527 -21.90 8.39 17.18
N ILE A 528 -21.55 9.60 16.73
CA ILE A 528 -21.57 10.82 17.56
C ILE A 528 -22.95 11.06 18.20
N GLY A 529 -24.03 10.60 17.56
CA GLY A 529 -25.40 10.74 18.07
C GLY A 529 -26.15 9.42 18.18
N ALA A 530 -25.48 8.27 18.15
CA ALA A 530 -26.14 6.97 18.18
C ALA A 530 -26.35 6.49 19.63
N GLU A 531 -27.51 5.87 19.89
CA GLU A 531 -27.84 5.25 21.18
C GLU A 531 -28.35 3.82 20.95
N ALA A 532 -28.07 2.91 21.89
CA ALA A 532 -28.57 1.54 21.86
C ALA A 532 -29.17 1.15 23.22
N LYS A 533 -30.32 0.47 23.20
CA LYS A 533 -30.94 -0.17 24.37
C LYS A 533 -31.21 -1.63 24.03
N ALA A 534 -30.76 -2.55 24.88
CA ALA A 534 -31.00 -3.98 24.74
C ALA A 534 -31.62 -4.53 26.02
N TYR A 535 -32.59 -5.42 25.88
CA TYR A 535 -33.23 -6.13 26.98
C TYR A 535 -33.07 -7.63 26.71
N VAL A 536 -32.64 -8.38 27.74
CA VAL A 536 -32.65 -9.85 27.72
C VAL A 536 -33.85 -10.28 28.56
N HIS A 537 -34.72 -11.10 27.98
CA HIS A 537 -35.82 -11.73 28.69
C HIS A 537 -35.40 -13.06 29.30
#